data_AF-A0A525D0S7-F1
#
_entry.id   AF-A0A525D0S7-F1
#
_cell.length_a   1.000
_cell.length_b   1.000
_cell.length_c   1.000
_cell.angle_alpha   90.00
_cell.angle_beta   90.00
_cell.angle_gamma   90.00
#
_symmetry.space_group_name_H-M   'P 1'
#
loop_
_entity.id
_entity.type
_entity.pdbx_description
1 polymer ?
#
loop_
_entity_poly.entity_id
_entity_poly.type
_entity_poly.pdbx_seq_one_letter_code
_entity_poly.pdbx_strand_id
1 'polypeptide(L)'
;MKEYNVVIISGSDSDLPHIKKIQDELGKFKIESNIRICSAHKQPVACENIIKELNASSLPTVIVSIAGATDALSGVLSFHSVHPVISCPPDKTNFFSCIDNPPGSSNSLILRPANVAKHIAQMLCLVNADFKQIVIEKNNEKIAKLTAADQENRS
;
A
#
# COMPACT_ATOMS: atom_id res chain seq x y z
N MET A 1 -22.26 -2.47 4.14
CA MET A 1 -21.46 -3.72 4.09
C MET A 1 -20.05 -3.36 3.66
N LYS A 2 -19.03 -4.15 4.00
CA LYS A 2 -17.65 -3.87 3.60
C LYS A 2 -17.50 -4.15 2.09
N GLU A 3 -17.01 -3.18 1.31
CA GLU A 3 -16.97 -3.26 -0.16
C GLU A 3 -15.60 -3.67 -0.73
N TYR A 4 -14.54 -3.57 0.08
CA TYR A 4 -13.17 -3.86 -0.33
C TYR A 4 -12.32 -4.28 0.87
N ASN A 5 -11.11 -4.78 0.61
CA ASN A 5 -10.07 -5.00 1.61
C ASN A 5 -8.77 -4.28 1.23
N VAL A 6 -8.18 -3.58 2.18
CA VAL A 6 -6.78 -3.12 2.09
C VAL A 6 -6.02 -3.77 3.23
N VAL A 7 -4.96 -4.50 2.92
CA VAL A 7 -4.20 -5.27 3.90
C VAL A 7 -2.74 -4.88 3.83
N ILE A 8 -2.21 -4.34 4.92
CA ILE A 8 -0.80 -4.04 5.09
C ILE A 8 -0.14 -5.26 5.71
N ILE A 9 0.81 -5.87 5.02
CA ILE A 9 1.58 -7.02 5.49
C ILE A 9 3.03 -6.57 5.67
N SER A 10 3.56 -6.72 6.89
CA SER A 10 4.96 -6.38 7.19
C SER A 10 5.77 -7.58 7.66
N GLY A 11 7.06 -7.59 7.31
CA GLY A 11 8.02 -8.60 7.74
C GLY A 11 8.42 -8.53 9.21
N SER A 12 8.17 -7.40 9.87
CA SER A 12 8.66 -7.10 11.22
C SER A 12 7.74 -6.15 11.98
N ASP A 13 7.58 -6.36 13.28
CA ASP A 13 6.89 -5.43 14.17
C ASP A 13 7.67 -4.11 14.37
N SER A 14 8.98 -4.12 14.16
CA SER A 14 9.80 -2.89 14.14
C SER A 14 9.33 -1.86 13.11
N ASP A 15 8.60 -2.28 12.08
CA ASP A 15 8.10 -1.40 11.01
C ASP A 15 6.78 -0.68 11.38
N LEU A 16 6.25 -0.90 12.59
CA LEU A 16 5.03 -0.26 13.09
C LEU A 16 4.97 1.26 12.86
N PRO A 17 6.05 2.05 13.08
CA PRO A 17 6.02 3.49 12.77
C PRO A 17 5.78 3.80 11.29
N HIS A 18 6.24 2.95 10.37
CA HIS A 18 6.01 3.10 8.93
C HIS A 18 4.63 2.60 8.52
N ILE A 19 4.19 1.47 9.08
CA ILE A 19 2.81 0.96 8.93
C ILE A 19 1.82 2.05 9.32
N LYS A 20 2.01 2.69 10.48
CA LYS A 20 1.11 3.73 10.99
C LYS A 20 1.04 4.93 10.06
N LYS A 21 2.17 5.36 9.49
CA LYS A 21 2.19 6.41 8.45
C LYS A 21 1.32 6.03 7.25
N ILE A 22 1.42 4.79 6.75
CA ILE A 22 0.59 4.35 5.62
C ILE A 22 -0.89 4.33 6.01
N GLN A 23 -1.24 3.83 7.19
CA GLN A 23 -2.63 3.86 7.69
C GLN A 23 -3.18 5.28 7.81
N ASP A 24 -2.39 6.21 8.35
CA ASP A 24 -2.80 7.61 8.51
C ASP A 24 -3.02 8.29 7.16
N GLU A 25 -2.16 7.99 6.16
CA GLU A 25 -2.35 8.46 4.79
C GLU A 25 -3.60 7.85 4.12
N LEU A 26 -3.85 6.55 4.32
CA LEU A 26 -5.08 5.88 3.84
C LEU A 26 -6.34 6.50 4.47
N GLY A 27 -6.28 6.85 5.76
CA GLY A 27 -7.36 7.53 6.46
C GLY A 27 -7.76 8.87 5.84
N LYS A 28 -6.82 9.59 5.21
CA LYS A 28 -7.13 10.85 4.49
C LYS A 28 -8.04 10.62 3.28
N PHE A 29 -8.06 9.40 2.73
CA PHE A 29 -8.94 8.98 1.65
C PHE A 29 -10.15 8.18 2.17
N LYS A 30 -10.38 8.15 3.49
CA LYS A 30 -11.41 7.34 4.15
C LYS A 30 -11.26 5.83 3.90
N ILE A 31 -10.02 5.37 3.73
CA ILE A 31 -9.72 3.96 3.48
C ILE A 31 -9.28 3.28 4.77
N GLU A 32 -10.10 2.35 5.25
CA GLU A 32 -9.71 1.45 6.34
C GLU A 32 -8.75 0.35 5.84
N SER A 33 -7.83 -0.06 6.71
CA SER A 33 -6.86 -1.12 6.40
C SER A 33 -6.60 -2.03 7.58
N ASN A 34 -6.38 -3.31 7.29
CA ASN A 34 -5.97 -4.32 8.25
C ASN A 34 -4.46 -4.48 8.25
N ILE A 35 -3.86 -4.81 9.39
CA ILE A 35 -2.42 -5.10 9.51
C ILE A 35 -2.20 -6.58 9.76
N ARG A 36 -1.20 -7.16 9.10
CA ARG A 36 -0.66 -8.49 9.40
C ARG A 36 0.86 -8.40 9.50
N ILE A 37 1.45 -9.13 10.43
CA ILE A 37 2.91 -9.28 10.54
C ILE A 37 3.26 -10.71 10.15
N CYS A 38 4.06 -10.88 9.10
CA CYS A 38 4.58 -12.16 8.63
C CYS A 38 5.89 -11.96 7.88
N SER A 39 6.93 -12.71 8.26
CA SER A 39 8.21 -12.68 7.57
C SER A 39 8.31 -13.79 6.54
N ALA A 40 8.59 -13.45 5.27
CA ALA A 40 8.82 -14.45 4.23
C ALA A 40 10.03 -15.34 4.52
N HIS A 41 11.09 -14.80 5.12
CA HIS A 41 12.29 -15.56 5.48
C HIS A 41 12.08 -16.50 6.67
N LYS A 42 11.31 -16.05 7.68
CA LYS A 42 11.17 -16.78 8.96
C LYS A 42 9.91 -17.64 9.03
N GLN A 43 8.86 -17.26 8.28
CA GLN A 43 7.51 -17.83 8.38
C GLN A 43 6.85 -17.98 6.99
N PRO A 44 7.49 -18.61 5.99
CA PRO A 44 6.97 -18.68 4.61
C PRO A 44 5.57 -19.30 4.53
N VAL A 45 5.31 -20.37 5.28
CA VAL A 45 4.00 -21.04 5.33
C VAL A 45 2.90 -20.11 5.87
N ALA A 46 3.21 -19.26 6.85
CA ALA A 46 2.24 -18.30 7.37
C ALA A 46 1.88 -17.25 6.32
N CYS A 47 2.86 -16.79 5.53
CA CYS A 47 2.63 -15.82 4.48
C CYS A 47 1.77 -16.43 3.35
N GLU A 48 2.03 -17.68 2.97
CA GLU A 48 1.19 -18.42 2.03
C GLU A 48 -0.25 -18.58 2.55
N ASN A 49 -0.43 -18.92 3.83
CA ASN A 49 -1.76 -19.05 4.43
C ASN A 49 -2.54 -17.72 4.46
N ILE A 50 -1.86 -16.61 4.75
CA ILE A 50 -2.46 -15.27 4.66
C ILE A 50 -2.95 -15.01 3.22
N ILE A 51 -2.13 -15.30 2.21
CA ILE A 51 -2.52 -15.09 0.82
C ILE A 51 -3.68 -16.02 0.42
N LYS A 52 -3.70 -17.28 0.85
CA LYS A 52 -4.84 -18.19 0.62
C LYS A 52 -6.13 -17.64 1.22
N GLU A 53 -6.08 -17.11 2.43
CA GLU A 53 -7.22 -16.44 3.09
C GLU A 53 -7.72 -15.25 2.25
N LEU A 54 -6.81 -14.40 1.77
CA LEU A 54 -7.16 -13.22 0.96
C LEU A 54 -7.69 -13.62 -0.43
N ASN A 55 -7.10 -14.62 -1.08
CA ASN A 55 -7.56 -15.13 -2.38
C ASN A 55 -8.95 -15.76 -2.30
N ALA A 56 -9.32 -16.36 -1.16
CA ALA A 56 -10.65 -16.91 -0.93
C ALA A 56 -11.72 -15.82 -0.65
N SER A 57 -11.31 -14.58 -0.38
CA SER A 57 -12.24 -13.47 -0.16
C SER A 57 -12.94 -13.06 -1.45
N SER A 58 -14.25 -12.84 -1.40
CA SER A 58 -15.02 -12.27 -2.51
C SER A 58 -14.87 -10.76 -2.65
N LEU A 59 -14.19 -10.10 -1.71
CA LEU A 59 -14.01 -8.65 -1.73
C LEU A 59 -12.78 -8.28 -2.58
N PRO A 60 -12.89 -7.25 -3.45
CA PRO A 60 -11.74 -6.64 -4.10
C PRO A 60 -10.68 -6.28 -3.06
N THR A 61 -9.46 -6.80 -3.24
CA THR A 61 -8.39 -6.68 -2.24
C THR A 61 -7.17 -5.98 -2.83
N VAL A 62 -6.51 -5.14 -2.04
CA VAL A 62 -5.18 -4.59 -2.36
C VAL A 62 -4.24 -4.86 -1.19
N ILE A 63 -3.03 -5.34 -1.49
CA ILE A 63 -2.04 -5.71 -0.48
C ILE A 63 -0.90 -4.70 -0.52
N VAL A 64 -0.50 -4.18 0.65
CA VAL A 64 0.70 -3.35 0.81
C VAL A 64 1.75 -4.16 1.54
N SER A 65 2.86 -4.47 0.88
CA SER A 65 3.99 -5.16 1.48
C SER A 65 5.00 -4.17 2.06
N ILE A 66 5.45 -4.42 3.28
CA ILE A 66 6.48 -3.64 3.97
C ILE A 66 7.59 -4.57 4.42
N ALA A 67 8.75 -4.46 3.78
CA ALA A 67 9.96 -5.15 4.20
C ALA A 67 11.16 -4.21 4.05
N GLY A 68 11.96 -4.10 5.11
CA GLY A 68 13.28 -3.46 5.07
C GLY A 68 14.38 -4.41 4.58
N ALA A 69 15.59 -3.88 4.41
CA ALA A 69 16.75 -4.62 3.90
C ALA A 69 16.48 -5.32 2.54
N THR A 70 16.54 -6.65 2.51
CA THR A 70 16.23 -7.46 1.31
C THR A 70 14.76 -7.86 1.32
N ASP A 71 13.99 -7.28 0.41
CA ASP A 71 12.56 -7.53 0.28
C ASP A 71 12.25 -8.84 -0.47
N ALA A 72 12.23 -9.96 0.26
CA ALA A 72 11.64 -11.20 -0.23
C ALA A 72 10.12 -11.24 -0.06
N LEU A 73 9.58 -10.40 0.84
CA LEU A 73 8.17 -10.46 1.22
C LEU A 73 7.27 -10.08 0.05
N SER A 74 7.54 -8.95 -0.61
CA SER A 74 6.69 -8.50 -1.72
C SER A 74 6.69 -9.48 -2.89
N GLY A 75 7.83 -10.06 -3.24
CA GLY A 75 7.93 -11.08 -4.29
C GLY A 75 7.13 -12.34 -3.95
N VAL A 76 7.27 -12.86 -2.73
CA VAL A 76 6.51 -14.04 -2.27
C VAL A 76 5.01 -13.76 -2.26
N LEU A 77 4.58 -12.63 -1.70
CA LEU A 77 3.17 -12.26 -1.66
C LEU A 77 2.61 -12.09 -3.09
N SER A 78 3.35 -11.40 -3.97
CA SER A 78 2.90 -11.13 -5.33
C SER A 78 2.77 -12.38 -6.19
N PHE A 79 3.67 -13.35 -6.03
CA PHE A 79 3.61 -14.58 -6.83
C PHE A 79 2.36 -15.41 -6.49
N HIS A 80 1.99 -15.47 -5.22
CA HIS A 80 0.87 -16.30 -4.75
C HIS A 80 -0.48 -15.57 -4.77
N SER A 81 -0.48 -14.24 -4.86
CA SER A 81 -1.68 -13.42 -4.77
C SER A 81 -2.36 -13.27 -6.13
N VAL A 82 -3.69 -13.40 -6.17
CA VAL A 82 -4.49 -12.97 -7.33
C VAL A 82 -4.80 -11.46 -7.30
N HIS A 83 -4.49 -10.83 -6.17
CA HIS A 83 -4.73 -9.42 -5.89
C HIS A 83 -3.45 -8.59 -6.09
N PRO A 84 -3.56 -7.31 -6.44
CA PRO A 84 -2.41 -6.43 -6.59
C PRO A 84 -1.61 -6.27 -5.28
N VAL A 85 -0.28 -6.34 -5.41
CA VAL A 85 0.68 -6.12 -4.33
C VAL A 85 1.51 -4.85 -4.59
N ILE A 86 1.59 -3.99 -3.58
CA ILE A 86 2.35 -2.73 -3.61
C ILE A 86 3.45 -2.81 -2.56
N SER A 87 4.71 -2.78 -2.97
CA SER A 87 5.86 -2.63 -2.07
C SER A 87 6.00 -1.18 -1.63
N CYS A 88 6.08 -0.97 -0.32
CA CYS A 88 6.41 0.32 0.29
C CYS A 88 7.45 0.10 1.40
N PRO A 89 8.73 -0.13 1.04
CA PRO A 89 9.77 -0.43 2.01
C PRO A 89 9.94 0.75 3.00
N PRO A 90 10.24 0.47 4.29
CA PRO A 90 10.53 1.51 5.27
C PRO A 90 11.87 2.19 4.98
N ASP A 91 12.81 1.44 4.39
CA ASP A 91 14.15 1.90 4.01
C ASP A 91 14.14 2.49 2.59
N LYS A 92 14.33 3.80 2.48
CA LYS A 92 14.31 4.48 1.17
C LYS A 92 15.55 4.24 0.31
N THR A 93 16.59 3.63 0.85
CA THR A 93 17.87 3.42 0.15
C THR A 93 18.04 2.01 -0.41
N ASN A 94 17.26 1.03 0.08
CA ASN A 94 17.42 -0.39 -0.26
C ASN A 94 16.21 -0.97 -1.02
N PHE A 95 15.58 -0.17 -1.90
CA PHE A 95 14.37 -0.59 -2.62
C PHE A 95 14.63 -1.42 -3.89
N PHE A 96 15.88 -1.58 -4.32
CA PHE A 96 16.21 -2.36 -5.53
C PHE A 96 15.71 -3.81 -5.42
N SER A 97 15.76 -4.38 -4.22
CA SER A 97 15.22 -5.72 -3.95
C SER A 97 13.70 -5.83 -4.17
N CYS A 98 12.96 -4.72 -4.17
CA CYS A 98 11.53 -4.71 -4.46
C CYS A 98 11.21 -4.79 -5.96
N ILE A 99 12.14 -4.44 -6.86
CA ILE A 99 11.88 -4.31 -8.31
C ILE A 99 12.58 -5.35 -9.16
N ASP A 100 13.60 -6.02 -8.62
CA ASP A 100 14.36 -7.07 -9.31
C ASP A 100 13.82 -8.47 -8.96
N ASN A 101 12.50 -8.60 -8.91
CA ASN A 101 11.84 -9.87 -8.62
C ASN A 101 11.87 -10.80 -9.86
N PRO A 102 11.91 -12.13 -9.67
CA PRO A 102 11.89 -13.08 -10.77
C PRO A 102 10.57 -13.03 -11.55
N PRO A 103 10.54 -13.52 -12.80
CA PRO A 103 9.34 -13.55 -13.63
C PRO A 103 8.14 -14.20 -12.91
N GLY A 104 6.98 -13.54 -12.98
CA GLY A 104 5.73 -13.95 -12.31
C GLY A 104 5.42 -13.18 -11.03
N SER A 105 6.42 -12.60 -10.37
CA SER A 105 6.24 -11.71 -9.23
C SER A 105 6.12 -10.27 -9.71
N SER A 106 4.89 -9.75 -9.78
CA SER A 106 4.54 -8.48 -10.43
C SER A 106 4.18 -7.35 -9.45
N ASN A 107 4.76 -7.33 -8.25
CA ASN A 107 4.53 -6.25 -7.30
C ASN A 107 5.00 -4.91 -7.90
N SER A 108 4.25 -3.86 -7.57
CA SER A 108 4.64 -2.48 -7.87
C SER A 108 5.48 -1.89 -6.73
N LEU A 109 6.26 -0.84 -7.00
CA LEU A 109 7.01 -0.11 -5.98
C LEU A 109 6.49 1.32 -5.84
N ILE A 110 6.10 1.71 -4.62
CA ILE A 110 5.75 3.09 -4.27
C ILE A 110 6.44 3.47 -2.95
N LEU A 111 7.47 4.31 -3.03
CA LEU A 111 8.33 4.66 -1.88
C LEU A 111 7.70 5.61 -0.86
N ARG A 112 6.68 6.38 -1.26
CA ARG A 112 6.06 7.40 -0.39
C ARG A 112 4.74 6.87 0.15
N PRO A 113 4.55 6.76 1.49
CA PRO A 113 3.28 6.34 2.09
C PRO A 113 2.05 7.10 1.56
N ALA A 114 2.16 8.43 1.41
CA ALA A 114 1.08 9.26 0.86
C ALA A 114 0.69 8.87 -0.57
N ASN A 115 1.66 8.43 -1.38
CA ASN A 115 1.41 8.00 -2.75
C ASN A 115 0.80 6.59 -2.78
N VAL A 116 1.14 5.70 -1.84
CA VAL A 116 0.46 4.40 -1.68
C VAL A 116 -1.02 4.63 -1.43
N ALA A 117 -1.35 5.50 -0.48
CA ALA A 117 -2.74 5.81 -0.16
C ALA A 117 -3.52 6.36 -1.36
N LYS A 118 -2.95 7.34 -2.07
CA LYS A 118 -3.59 7.89 -3.29
C LYS A 118 -3.72 6.83 -4.38
N HIS A 119 -2.71 5.99 -4.59
CA HIS A 119 -2.76 4.93 -5.61
C HIS A 119 -3.87 3.92 -5.31
N ILE A 120 -3.97 3.47 -4.06
CA ILE A 120 -5.05 2.56 -3.63
C ILE A 120 -6.42 3.24 -3.80
N ALA A 121 -6.57 4.51 -3.44
CA ALA A 121 -7.81 5.25 -3.68
C ALA A 121 -8.19 5.28 -5.17
N GLN A 122 -7.21 5.44 -6.07
CA GLN A 122 -7.43 5.39 -7.52
C GLN A 122 -7.85 3.99 -7.99
N MET A 123 -7.28 2.92 -7.42
CA MET A 123 -7.70 1.55 -7.73
C MET A 123 -9.14 1.30 -7.27
N LEU A 124 -9.49 1.78 -6.08
CA LEU A 124 -10.84 1.63 -5.52
C LEU A 124 -11.91 2.42 -6.26
N CYS A 125 -11.54 3.41 -7.11
CA CYS A 125 -12.50 4.03 -8.04
C CYS A 125 -13.17 3.02 -9.00
N LEU A 126 -12.51 1.89 -9.26
CA LEU A 126 -13.08 0.80 -10.08
C LEU A 126 -14.10 -0.05 -9.32
N VAL A 127 -14.14 0.09 -7.99
CA VAL A 127 -15.02 -0.67 -7.08
C VAL A 127 -16.18 0.21 -6.61
N ASN A 128 -15.88 1.42 -6.14
CA ASN A 128 -16.86 2.39 -5.67
C ASN A 128 -16.56 3.78 -6.28
N ALA A 129 -17.56 4.35 -6.95
CA ALA A 129 -17.46 5.64 -7.62
C ALA A 129 -17.19 6.82 -6.67
N ASP A 130 -17.53 6.71 -5.38
CA ASP A 130 -17.30 7.74 -4.36
C ASP A 130 -15.81 8.07 -4.20
N PHE A 131 -14.92 7.10 -4.40
CA PHE A 131 -13.47 7.33 -4.36
C PHE A 131 -13.00 8.31 -5.43
N LYS A 132 -13.71 8.39 -6.57
CA LYS A 132 -13.41 9.38 -7.60
C LYS A 132 -13.55 10.80 -7.06
N GLN A 133 -14.63 11.05 -6.32
CA GLN A 133 -14.89 12.35 -5.73
C GLN A 133 -13.84 12.68 -4.66
N ILE A 134 -13.52 11.73 -3.78
CA ILE A 134 -12.49 11.89 -2.73
C ILE A 134 -11.12 12.24 -3.35
N VAL A 135 -10.72 11.55 -4.43
CA VAL A 135 -9.45 11.81 -5.12
C VAL A 135 -9.42 13.20 -5.75
N ILE A 136 -10.53 13.65 -6.38
CA ILE A 136 -10.65 14.99 -6.96
C ILE A 136 -10.53 16.07 -5.87
N GLU A 137 -11.26 15.91 -4.76
CA GLU A 137 -11.21 16.83 -3.62
C GLU A 137 -9.79 16.99 -3.07
N LYS A 138 -9.08 15.87 -2.86
CA LYS A 138 -7.70 15.89 -2.36
C LYS A 138 -6.72 16.56 -3.32
N ASN A 139 -6.93 16.42 -4.63
CA ASN A 139 -6.13 17.13 -5.63
C ASN A 139 -6.39 18.65 -5.57
N ASN A 140 -7.66 19.06 -5.49
CA ASN A 140 -8.05 20.46 -5.40
C ASN A 140 -7.54 21.12 -4.12
N GLU A 141 -7.62 20.44 -2.97
CA GLU A 141 -7.02 20.89 -1.71
C GLU A 141 -5.51 21.15 -1.85
N LYS A 142 -4.79 20.28 -2.57
CA LYS A 142 -3.35 20.45 -2.79
C LYS A 142 -3.05 21.63 -3.69
N ILE A 143 -3.82 21.82 -4.76
CA ILE A 143 -3.69 22.97 -5.66
C ILE A 143 -3.94 24.28 -4.89
N ALA A 144 -5.04 24.36 -4.13
CA ALA A 144 -5.36 25.54 -3.33
C ALA A 144 -4.24 25.91 -2.35
N LYS A 145 -3.64 24.92 -1.69
CA LYS A 145 -2.48 25.14 -0.80
C LYS A 145 -1.26 25.70 -1.54
N LEU A 146 -0.99 25.22 -2.75
CA LEU A 146 0.12 25.74 -3.56
C LEU A 146 -0.14 27.18 -4.02
N THR A 147 -1.37 27.49 -4.43
CA THR A 147 -1.77 28.85 -4.82
C THR A 147 -1.65 29.83 -3.66
N ALA A 148 -2.13 29.46 -2.45
CA ALA A 148 -2.00 30.30 -1.27
C ALA A 148 -0.53 30.53 -0.89
N ALA A 149 0.29 29.47 -0.88
CA ALA A 149 1.71 29.59 -0.56
C ALA A 149 2.46 30.50 -1.55
N ASP A 150 2.17 30.44 -2.85
CA ASP A 150 2.78 31.33 -3.84
C ASP A 150 2.37 32.80 -3.63
N GLN A 151 1.11 33.07 -3.26
CA GLN A 151 0.63 34.42 -2.96
C GLN A 151 1.32 35.01 -1.72
N GLU A 152 1.46 34.23 -0.65
CA GLU A 152 2.11 34.65 0.60
C GLU A 152 3.59 35.01 0.40
N ASN A 153 4.31 34.28 -0.46
CA ASN A 153 5.75 34.49 -0.68
C ASN A 153 6.09 35.59 -1.70
N ARG A 154 5.09 36.17 -2.38
CA ARG A 154 5.27 37.31 -3.31
C ARG A 154 5.02 38.68 -2.65
N SER A 155 4.61 38.68 -1.39
CA SER A 155 4.35 39.87 -0.57
C SER A 155 5.60 40.27 0.20
#